data_AF-A0A1N7CPF5-F1
#
_entry.id   AF-A0A1N7CPF5-F1
#
_cell.length_a   1.000
_cell.length_b   1.000
_cell.length_c   1.000
_cell.angle_alpha   90.00
_cell.angle_beta   90.00
_cell.angle_gamma   90.00
#
_symmetry.space_group_name_H-M   'P 1'
#
loop_
_entity.id
_entity.type
_entity.pdbx_description
1 polymer ?
#
loop_
_entity_poly.entity_id
_entity_poly.type
_entity_poly.pdbx_seq_one_letter_code
_entity_poly.pdbx_strand_id
1 'polypeptide(L)'
;MNNKKIYITAILAITAANSSFAQIRTVNSDAVGIATNSSAFIDASSNTSINGNPNLGKGLIFPRTDLSTFTTFGGAPFGILNNYPTFYDGMIVYNTKDGGVAGVGATDGTLKPGFWFYENKSSTVNGGTWKQVSSSTTNLLTIAGSTLTSTVNGVTSAVTLPAASNGVDNPANNGLIKDGTTVQLGGELLKQTIITTNDANRLFIRGNSTNAINFDDNTFSVDAQNDRIGIGTNAPTKRLDIRGVARADKFTVGSEFEASAFNVTNRNANEPIATFTGINGSAVDRKVTITNEGNVGIGTDNPTQKLDVDGNVRFRSVPESSSVGSTDRVMILDSDGIAKKVAINDLNKIGDVKYGFQQTDHDGWFFLNGRSINSLPSTSQANARRIFSTNNLPDSRQRVLKMKGTLASTDGSNSTSVRLSRANLPKITLSGTTSNNGNHSHSLNQNATGLLARGTSSRVALDRQGLSSSYGHTSTVPVGNLFNGTNASGDHNHTISVELNNAASQSALSIDTENSYLSVNVFVYLGQ
;
A
#
# COMPACT_ATOMS: atom_id res chain seq x y z
N MET A 1 -64.92 157.52 -62.76
CA MET A 1 -64.55 157.49 -64.19
C MET A 1 -63.53 156.37 -64.35
N ASN A 2 -63.72 155.27 -65.09
CA ASN A 2 -64.81 154.78 -65.97
C ASN A 2 -65.07 153.27 -65.63
N ASN A 3 -66.25 152.66 -65.77
CA ASN A 3 -66.97 152.28 -67.01
C ASN A 3 -66.08 151.49 -68.00
N LYS A 4 -66.33 150.24 -68.42
CA LYS A 4 -67.48 149.28 -68.33
C LYS A 4 -66.90 147.83 -68.16
N LYS A 5 -67.60 146.75 -67.72
CA LYS A 5 -68.58 145.86 -68.42
C LYS A 5 -68.24 145.65 -69.93
N ILE A 6 -68.35 144.50 -70.60
CA ILE A 6 -69.19 143.27 -70.48
C ILE A 6 -68.53 142.18 -71.41
N TYR A 7 -68.80 140.86 -71.50
CA TYR A 7 -69.91 139.97 -71.04
C TYR A 7 -69.42 138.56 -70.58
N ILE A 8 -69.99 137.45 -71.10
CA ILE A 8 -69.85 136.03 -70.68
C ILE A 8 -69.92 135.10 -71.90
N THR A 9 -69.13 134.02 -71.93
CA THR A 9 -69.56 132.69 -72.43
C THR A 9 -68.84 131.58 -71.65
N ALA A 10 -69.47 130.40 -71.52
CA ALA A 10 -68.95 129.28 -70.72
C ALA A 10 -68.60 128.06 -71.58
N ILE A 11 -67.82 127.12 -71.04
CA ILE A 11 -68.12 125.67 -71.09
C ILE A 11 -67.27 124.87 -70.08
N LEU A 12 -68.00 124.21 -69.19
CA LEU A 12 -67.78 122.93 -68.49
C LEU A 12 -66.42 122.19 -68.64
N ALA A 13 -65.71 122.02 -67.52
CA ALA A 13 -64.98 120.80 -67.15
C ALA A 13 -64.81 120.73 -65.62
N ILE A 14 -65.04 119.57 -65.00
CA ILE A 14 -64.86 119.35 -63.54
C ILE A 14 -63.79 118.28 -63.31
N THR A 15 -62.73 118.63 -62.60
CA THR A 15 -61.90 117.68 -61.84
C THR A 15 -61.42 118.34 -60.55
N ALA A 16 -61.91 117.83 -59.41
CA ALA A 16 -61.34 118.13 -58.10
C ALA A 16 -60.40 116.98 -57.71
N ALA A 17 -59.15 117.29 -57.38
CA ALA A 17 -58.19 116.34 -56.80
C ALA A 17 -57.33 117.08 -55.77
N ASN A 18 -57.23 116.52 -54.57
CA ASN A 18 -56.60 117.20 -53.43
C ASN A 18 -55.06 117.22 -53.55
N SER A 19 -54.45 118.38 -53.34
CA SER A 19 -52.99 118.56 -53.30
C SER A 19 -52.38 118.03 -51.99
N SER A 20 -52.39 116.72 -51.80
CA SER A 20 -51.78 116.04 -50.65
C SER A 20 -50.27 115.89 -50.84
N PHE A 21 -49.48 116.83 -50.31
CA PHE A 21 -48.01 116.76 -50.36
C PHE A 21 -47.45 115.67 -49.42
N ALA A 22 -47.27 114.45 -49.92
CA ALA A 22 -46.35 113.49 -49.33
C ALA A 22 -44.92 113.83 -49.78
N GLN A 23 -44.06 114.28 -48.87
CA GLN A 23 -42.72 114.75 -49.19
C GLN A 23 -41.65 114.12 -48.30
N ILE A 24 -40.89 113.17 -48.86
CA ILE A 24 -39.57 112.80 -48.35
C ILE A 24 -38.55 113.56 -49.21
N ARG A 25 -38.11 114.73 -48.72
CA ARG A 25 -37.09 115.54 -49.39
C ARG A 25 -35.74 115.28 -48.73
N THR A 26 -34.90 114.47 -49.37
CA THR A 26 -33.47 114.39 -49.03
C THR A 26 -32.76 115.68 -49.45
N VAL A 27 -31.62 115.99 -48.83
CA VAL A 27 -30.96 117.30 -49.00
C VAL A 27 -30.07 117.29 -50.25
N ASN A 28 -30.48 118.06 -51.26
CA ASN A 28 -29.66 118.49 -52.41
C ASN A 28 -28.90 117.35 -53.13
N SER A 29 -29.64 116.37 -53.63
CA SER A 29 -29.09 115.30 -54.48
C SER A 29 -29.03 115.71 -55.96
N ASP A 30 -27.82 115.96 -56.47
CA ASP A 30 -27.52 115.69 -57.88
C ASP A 30 -27.79 114.19 -58.18
N ALA A 31 -27.99 113.84 -59.45
CA ALA A 31 -28.47 112.51 -59.86
C ALA A 31 -27.57 111.36 -59.36
N VAL A 32 -28.00 110.69 -58.28
CA VAL A 32 -27.33 109.50 -57.75
C VAL A 32 -27.63 108.31 -58.66
N GLY A 33 -26.59 107.60 -59.08
CA GLY A 33 -26.73 106.41 -59.93
C GLY A 33 -27.47 105.29 -59.21
N ILE A 34 -28.37 104.61 -59.93
CA ILE A 34 -29.21 103.53 -59.39
C ILE A 34 -28.33 102.41 -58.81
N ALA A 35 -28.56 102.06 -57.54
CA ALA A 35 -27.94 100.89 -56.91
C ALA A 35 -28.48 99.59 -57.55
N THR A 36 -27.77 99.08 -58.56
CA THR A 36 -28.13 97.83 -59.26
C THR A 36 -28.24 96.65 -58.29
N ASN A 37 -29.35 95.91 -58.41
CA ASN A 37 -29.73 94.81 -57.53
C ASN A 37 -30.00 95.18 -56.05
N SER A 38 -30.28 96.45 -55.73
CA SER A 38 -30.83 96.84 -54.42
C SER A 38 -32.33 96.57 -54.31
N SER A 39 -32.77 96.04 -53.17
CA SER A 39 -34.19 95.88 -52.80
C SER A 39 -34.65 96.88 -51.72
N ALA A 40 -33.87 97.94 -51.48
CA ALA A 40 -34.15 98.92 -50.42
C ALA A 40 -35.38 99.79 -50.74
N PHE A 41 -36.37 99.76 -49.83
CA PHE A 41 -37.56 100.62 -49.90
C PHE A 41 -37.27 102.10 -49.59
N ILE A 42 -36.21 102.36 -48.81
CA ILE A 42 -35.65 103.69 -48.57
C ILE A 42 -34.14 103.59 -48.76
N ASP A 43 -33.60 104.28 -49.75
CA ASP A 43 -32.16 104.42 -49.96
C ASP A 43 -31.64 105.66 -49.21
N ALA A 44 -30.61 105.47 -48.40
CA ALA A 44 -29.93 106.51 -47.63
C ALA A 44 -28.42 106.55 -47.93
N SER A 45 -28.00 106.03 -49.08
CA SER A 45 -26.60 106.00 -49.52
C SER A 45 -26.04 107.42 -49.71
N SER A 46 -24.79 107.60 -49.26
CA SER A 46 -24.13 108.90 -49.20
C SER A 46 -23.33 109.19 -50.46
N ASN A 47 -23.50 110.40 -51.03
CA ASN A 47 -22.58 110.89 -52.06
C ASN A 47 -21.28 111.45 -51.43
N THR A 48 -20.26 111.63 -52.25
CA THR A 48 -18.94 112.13 -51.83
C THR A 48 -19.01 113.51 -51.16
N SER A 49 -19.86 114.41 -51.66
CA SER A 49 -20.07 115.76 -51.14
C SER A 49 -20.63 115.78 -49.71
N ILE A 50 -21.57 114.88 -49.39
CA ILE A 50 -22.15 114.73 -48.04
C ILE A 50 -21.18 114.01 -47.11
N ASN A 51 -20.38 113.06 -47.62
CA ASN A 51 -19.42 112.31 -46.82
C ASN A 51 -18.34 113.21 -46.18
N GLY A 52 -17.89 114.26 -46.88
CA GLY A 52 -16.92 115.23 -46.36
C GLY A 52 -17.43 116.19 -45.27
N ASN A 53 -18.74 116.24 -45.02
CA ASN A 53 -19.33 117.18 -44.04
C ASN A 53 -19.62 116.47 -42.69
N PRO A 54 -19.15 116.95 -41.54
CA PRO A 54 -19.45 116.38 -40.22
C PRO A 54 -20.88 116.69 -39.75
N ASN A 55 -21.53 117.72 -40.29
CA ASN A 55 -22.82 118.24 -39.81
C ASN A 55 -24.03 117.76 -40.64
N LEU A 56 -23.83 116.81 -41.57
CA LEU A 56 -24.90 116.23 -42.40
C LEU A 56 -25.10 114.74 -42.09
N GLY A 57 -26.35 114.33 -41.94
CA GLY A 57 -26.75 112.95 -41.64
C GLY A 57 -26.50 111.99 -42.81
N LYS A 58 -26.12 110.75 -42.49
CA LYS A 58 -25.61 109.74 -43.44
C LYS A 58 -26.24 108.34 -43.26
N GLY A 59 -27.53 108.28 -42.91
CA GLY A 59 -28.26 107.03 -42.75
C GLY A 59 -29.64 107.20 -42.10
N LEU A 60 -30.42 106.11 -42.09
CA LEU A 60 -31.71 106.02 -41.39
C LEU A 60 -31.48 105.83 -39.88
N ILE A 61 -31.98 106.76 -39.06
CA ILE A 61 -31.89 106.68 -37.59
C ILE A 61 -33.24 106.21 -37.03
N PHE A 62 -33.25 105.04 -36.41
CA PHE A 62 -34.39 104.58 -35.60
C PHE A 62 -34.40 105.29 -34.24
N PRO A 63 -35.57 105.63 -33.67
CA PRO A 63 -35.66 106.19 -32.33
C PRO A 63 -35.00 105.28 -31.29
N ARG A 64 -34.16 105.84 -30.42
CA ARG A 64 -33.65 105.13 -29.23
C ARG A 64 -34.55 105.45 -28.06
N THR A 65 -35.09 104.44 -27.38
CA THR A 65 -36.07 104.62 -26.29
C THR A 65 -35.86 103.59 -25.19
N ASP A 66 -36.20 103.91 -23.94
CA ASP A 66 -36.42 102.91 -22.90
C ASP A 66 -37.90 102.49 -22.99
N LEU A 67 -38.14 101.30 -23.54
CA LEU A 67 -39.51 100.80 -23.76
C LEU A 67 -40.30 100.68 -22.46
N SER A 68 -39.66 100.46 -21.30
CA SER A 68 -40.37 100.42 -20.00
C SER A 68 -40.89 101.78 -19.55
N THR A 69 -40.34 102.88 -20.08
CA THR A 69 -40.81 104.25 -19.83
C THR A 69 -41.74 104.80 -20.93
N PHE A 70 -41.79 104.13 -22.09
CA PHE A 70 -42.67 104.49 -23.20
C PHE A 70 -44.11 104.03 -22.91
N THR A 71 -44.88 104.86 -22.21
CA THR A 71 -46.22 104.52 -21.68
C THR A 71 -47.40 104.95 -22.55
N THR A 72 -47.18 105.71 -23.61
CA THR A 72 -48.25 106.10 -24.56
C THR A 72 -47.70 106.47 -25.93
N PHE A 73 -48.50 106.25 -26.97
CA PHE A 73 -48.25 106.78 -28.31
C PHE A 73 -48.65 108.26 -28.37
N GLY A 74 -47.81 109.09 -29.01
CA GLY A 74 -48.03 110.53 -29.09
C GLY A 74 -48.90 110.95 -30.28
N GLY A 75 -49.96 111.70 -30.01
CA GLY A 75 -50.82 112.35 -31.02
C GLY A 75 -52.22 111.77 -31.13
N ALA A 76 -53.09 112.45 -31.89
CA ALA A 76 -54.36 111.87 -32.33
C ALA A 76 -54.09 110.83 -33.44
N PRO A 77 -54.91 109.77 -33.60
CA PRO A 77 -54.66 108.72 -34.59
C PRO A 77 -54.51 109.29 -36.01
N PHE A 78 -53.31 109.16 -36.58
CA PHE A 78 -52.96 109.78 -37.86
C PHE A 78 -53.27 108.84 -39.03
N GLY A 79 -54.20 109.24 -39.90
CA GLY A 79 -54.49 108.58 -41.17
C GLY A 79 -55.93 108.11 -41.32
N ILE A 80 -56.34 107.86 -42.57
CA ILE A 80 -57.62 107.20 -42.87
C ILE A 80 -57.44 105.67 -42.73
N LEU A 81 -58.49 105.01 -42.23
CA LEU A 81 -58.49 103.57 -41.89
C LEU A 81 -58.05 102.66 -43.05
N ASN A 82 -58.28 103.09 -44.30
CA ASN A 82 -57.94 102.35 -45.51
C ASN A 82 -56.43 102.31 -45.82
N ASN A 83 -55.64 103.25 -45.28
CA ASN A 83 -54.20 103.37 -45.58
C ASN A 83 -53.32 102.82 -44.44
N TYR A 84 -53.81 102.89 -43.19
CA TYR A 84 -53.14 102.37 -42.00
C TYR A 84 -54.18 101.60 -41.17
N PRO A 85 -54.55 100.36 -41.57
CA PRO A 85 -55.62 99.59 -40.92
C PRO A 85 -55.26 99.15 -39.50
N THR A 86 -53.96 99.11 -39.18
CA THR A 86 -53.41 98.79 -37.87
C THR A 86 -52.41 99.88 -37.44
N PHE A 87 -52.60 100.44 -36.24
CA PHE A 87 -51.85 101.63 -35.83
C PHE A 87 -50.43 101.29 -35.37
N TYR A 88 -49.43 101.98 -35.93
CA TYR A 88 -48.00 101.79 -35.63
C TYR A 88 -47.46 100.37 -35.87
N ASP A 89 -48.16 99.54 -36.64
CA ASP A 89 -47.69 98.20 -37.00
C ASP A 89 -46.41 98.27 -37.84
N GLY A 90 -45.43 97.42 -37.53
CA GLY A 90 -44.11 97.44 -38.13
C GLY A 90 -43.21 98.61 -37.72
N MET A 91 -43.61 99.44 -36.74
CA MET A 91 -42.74 100.51 -36.21
C MET A 91 -41.53 99.91 -35.48
N ILE A 92 -40.31 100.30 -35.90
CA ILE A 92 -39.04 99.82 -35.33
C ILE A 92 -38.41 100.89 -34.44
N VAL A 93 -37.92 100.48 -33.26
CA VAL A 93 -37.10 101.30 -32.35
C VAL A 93 -35.85 100.54 -31.91
N TYR A 94 -34.86 101.25 -31.39
CA TYR A 94 -33.78 100.66 -30.61
C TYR A 94 -34.11 100.80 -29.12
N ASN A 95 -34.47 99.70 -28.47
CA ASN A 95 -34.67 99.66 -27.02
C ASN A 95 -33.32 99.79 -26.30
N THR A 96 -33.26 100.61 -25.25
CA THR A 96 -32.08 100.77 -24.37
C THR A 96 -32.21 99.99 -23.06
N LYS A 97 -33.40 99.48 -22.72
CA LYS A 97 -33.68 98.80 -21.46
C LYS A 97 -33.21 97.35 -21.44
N ASP A 98 -32.56 96.94 -20.36
CA ASP A 98 -32.51 95.53 -19.92
C ASP A 98 -33.49 95.33 -18.75
N GLY A 99 -34.32 94.29 -18.83
CA GLY A 99 -35.26 93.87 -17.80
C GLY A 99 -36.65 94.54 -17.88
N GLY A 100 -37.67 93.76 -17.50
CA GLY A 100 -39.07 94.21 -17.48
C GLY A 100 -39.79 94.12 -18.83
N VAL A 101 -40.91 94.83 -18.92
CA VAL A 101 -41.81 94.91 -20.09
C VAL A 101 -41.97 96.37 -20.53
N ALA A 102 -42.49 96.57 -21.74
CA ALA A 102 -42.81 97.90 -22.26
C ALA A 102 -43.96 98.58 -21.49
N GLY A 103 -43.96 99.91 -21.47
CA GLY A 103 -45.01 100.71 -20.82
C GLY A 103 -46.31 100.82 -21.63
N VAL A 104 -46.29 100.45 -22.92
CA VAL A 104 -47.46 100.45 -23.81
C VAL A 104 -47.42 99.26 -24.76
N GLY A 105 -48.56 98.58 -24.91
CA GLY A 105 -48.66 97.27 -25.57
C GLY A 105 -48.07 96.13 -24.75
N ALA A 106 -48.15 94.91 -25.29
CA ALA A 106 -47.52 93.74 -24.69
C ALA A 106 -46.01 93.69 -25.03
N THR A 107 -45.27 92.77 -24.39
CA THR A 107 -43.87 92.49 -24.70
C THR A 107 -43.68 90.99 -24.84
N ASP A 108 -43.01 90.57 -25.91
CA ASP A 108 -42.63 89.18 -26.12
C ASP A 108 -41.35 88.88 -25.33
N GLY A 109 -41.47 88.04 -24.29
CA GLY A 109 -40.39 87.72 -23.37
C GLY A 109 -40.07 88.86 -22.37
N THR A 110 -38.86 89.41 -22.46
CA THR A 110 -38.33 90.43 -21.53
C THR A 110 -37.47 91.42 -22.29
N LEU A 111 -37.59 92.71 -21.97
CA LEU A 111 -36.84 93.76 -22.63
C LEU A 111 -35.32 93.53 -22.54
N LYS A 112 -34.65 93.64 -23.70
CA LYS A 112 -33.19 93.61 -23.85
C LYS A 112 -32.72 94.75 -24.76
N PRO A 113 -31.51 95.30 -24.56
CA PRO A 113 -30.98 96.33 -25.45
C PRO A 113 -30.80 95.79 -26.87
N GLY A 114 -31.32 96.51 -27.88
CA GLY A 114 -31.33 96.04 -29.26
C GLY A 114 -32.50 96.59 -30.08
N PHE A 115 -32.67 96.08 -31.31
CA PHE A 115 -33.81 96.46 -32.14
C PHE A 115 -35.06 95.68 -31.76
N TRP A 116 -36.16 96.42 -31.62
CA TRP A 116 -37.50 95.89 -31.35
C TRP A 116 -38.48 96.49 -32.35
N PHE A 117 -39.46 95.71 -32.79
CA PHE A 117 -40.56 96.18 -33.62
C PHE A 117 -41.90 96.01 -32.89
N TYR A 118 -42.85 96.90 -33.17
CA TYR A 118 -44.22 96.81 -32.67
C TYR A 118 -45.09 96.07 -33.69
N GLU A 119 -45.48 94.83 -33.38
CA GLU A 119 -46.46 94.08 -34.16
C GLU A 119 -47.86 94.41 -33.63
N ASN A 120 -48.63 95.19 -34.37
CA ASN A 120 -50.00 95.52 -34.01
C ASN A 120 -50.96 94.98 -35.06
N LYS A 121 -51.72 93.93 -34.69
CA LYS A 121 -52.77 93.35 -35.54
C LYS A 121 -54.17 93.84 -35.16
N SER A 122 -54.27 94.92 -34.37
CA SER A 122 -55.52 95.51 -33.89
C SER A 122 -55.77 96.90 -34.46
N SER A 123 -57.03 97.31 -34.47
CA SER A 123 -57.47 98.69 -34.75
C SER A 123 -57.28 99.65 -33.55
N THR A 124 -56.48 99.27 -32.55
CA THR A 124 -56.24 100.08 -31.34
C THR A 124 -54.76 100.40 -31.18
N VAL A 125 -54.42 101.62 -30.77
CA VAL A 125 -53.02 102.07 -30.66
C VAL A 125 -52.19 101.27 -29.65
N ASN A 126 -52.81 100.69 -28.63
CA ASN A 126 -52.13 99.96 -27.54
C ASN A 126 -52.26 98.43 -27.65
N GLY A 127 -52.93 97.90 -28.69
CA GLY A 127 -53.23 96.47 -28.81
C GLY A 127 -52.13 95.61 -29.45
N GLY A 128 -50.97 96.20 -29.77
CA GLY A 128 -49.82 95.49 -30.33
C GLY A 128 -48.83 94.96 -29.30
N THR A 129 -47.89 94.14 -29.77
CA THR A 129 -46.83 93.50 -28.98
C THR A 129 -45.46 93.93 -29.49
N TRP A 130 -44.58 94.35 -28.57
CA TRP A 130 -43.17 94.57 -28.86
C TRP A 130 -42.43 93.24 -28.98
N LYS A 131 -41.70 93.05 -30.08
CA LYS A 131 -40.89 91.86 -30.37
C LYS A 131 -39.44 92.20 -30.69
N GLN A 132 -38.51 91.42 -30.16
CA GLN A 132 -37.08 91.59 -30.41
C GLN A 132 -36.69 91.05 -31.80
N VAL A 133 -35.75 91.73 -32.46
CA VAL A 133 -35.05 91.20 -33.64
C VAL A 133 -33.79 90.49 -33.18
N SER A 134 -33.82 89.15 -33.09
CA SER A 134 -32.73 88.31 -32.54
C SER A 134 -32.55 86.98 -33.29
N SER A 135 -31.40 86.31 -33.07
CA SER A 135 -30.98 85.07 -33.76
C SER A 135 -30.83 83.86 -32.81
N SER A 136 -30.57 82.67 -33.38
CA SER A 136 -30.67 81.35 -32.73
C SER A 136 -29.64 81.05 -31.64
N THR A 137 -30.01 80.17 -30.70
CA THR A 137 -29.13 79.57 -29.68
C THR A 137 -28.38 78.33 -30.19
N THR A 138 -27.32 77.93 -29.49
CA THR A 138 -26.46 76.78 -29.81
C THR A 138 -26.88 75.51 -29.06
N ASN A 139 -26.69 74.35 -29.70
CA ASN A 139 -26.86 73.04 -29.05
C ASN A 139 -25.69 72.75 -28.10
N LEU A 140 -25.97 72.08 -26.98
CA LEU A 140 -24.99 71.78 -25.94
C LEU A 140 -25.12 70.33 -25.45
N LEU A 141 -24.00 69.62 -25.35
CA LEU A 141 -23.90 68.27 -24.79
C LEU A 141 -22.97 68.32 -23.57
N THR A 142 -23.45 67.87 -22.41
CA THR A 142 -22.71 67.91 -21.14
C THR A 142 -22.84 66.60 -20.36
N ILE A 143 -21.86 66.32 -19.51
CA ILE A 143 -21.84 65.15 -18.61
C ILE A 143 -21.81 65.66 -17.17
N ALA A 144 -22.68 65.12 -16.32
CA ALA A 144 -22.69 65.38 -14.88
C ALA A 144 -22.92 64.05 -14.13
N GLY A 145 -21.92 63.61 -13.36
CA GLY A 145 -21.93 62.26 -12.78
C GLY A 145 -21.96 61.19 -13.88
N SER A 146 -22.85 60.20 -13.73
CA SER A 146 -23.11 59.18 -14.76
C SER A 146 -24.16 59.61 -15.81
N THR A 147 -24.67 60.84 -15.75
CA THR A 147 -25.73 61.30 -16.66
C THR A 147 -25.15 62.12 -17.81
N LEU A 148 -25.41 61.66 -19.03
CA LEU A 148 -25.14 62.38 -20.29
C LEU A 148 -26.39 63.15 -20.68
N THR A 149 -26.28 64.48 -20.77
CA THR A 149 -27.39 65.40 -21.01
C THR A 149 -27.17 66.15 -22.32
N SER A 150 -28.11 66.01 -23.24
CA SER A 150 -28.15 66.72 -24.51
C SER A 150 -29.25 67.77 -24.49
N THR A 151 -28.90 69.02 -24.78
CA THR A 151 -29.84 70.14 -24.91
C THR A 151 -29.82 70.66 -26.34
N VAL A 152 -30.93 70.47 -27.05
CA VAL A 152 -31.10 70.86 -28.46
C VAL A 152 -32.29 71.80 -28.56
N ASN A 153 -32.07 73.04 -29.04
CA ASN A 153 -33.10 74.09 -29.12
C ASN A 153 -33.90 74.29 -27.81
N GLY A 154 -33.26 74.13 -26.65
CA GLY A 154 -33.90 74.22 -25.33
C GLY A 154 -34.65 72.95 -24.87
N VAL A 155 -34.79 71.93 -25.72
CA VAL A 155 -35.30 70.61 -25.31
C VAL A 155 -34.14 69.80 -24.73
N THR A 156 -34.26 69.44 -23.45
CA THR A 156 -33.26 68.66 -22.72
C THR A 156 -33.67 67.18 -22.69
N SER A 157 -32.77 66.29 -23.09
CA SER A 157 -32.89 64.84 -22.89
C SER A 157 -31.65 64.32 -22.18
N ALA A 158 -31.86 63.44 -21.20
CA ALA A 158 -30.80 62.92 -20.34
C ALA A 158 -30.85 61.40 -20.30
N VAL A 159 -29.70 60.75 -20.51
CA VAL A 159 -29.53 59.31 -20.28
C VAL A 159 -28.57 59.09 -19.13
N THR A 160 -29.05 58.43 -18.08
CA THR A 160 -28.17 57.88 -17.05
C THR A 160 -27.45 56.69 -17.67
N LEU A 161 -26.14 56.83 -17.89
CA LEU A 161 -25.31 55.70 -18.31
C LEU A 161 -25.36 54.63 -17.20
N PRO A 162 -25.47 53.33 -17.53
CA PRO A 162 -25.35 52.28 -16.53
C PRO A 162 -24.04 52.47 -15.79
N ALA A 163 -24.09 52.48 -14.45
CA ALA A 163 -22.95 52.85 -13.64
C ALA A 163 -21.73 51.97 -13.98
N ALA A 164 -20.57 52.59 -14.19
CA ALA A 164 -19.31 51.87 -14.30
C ALA A 164 -19.14 51.04 -13.01
N SER A 165 -19.26 49.72 -13.13
CA SER A 165 -19.53 48.84 -11.99
C SER A 165 -18.26 48.54 -11.19
N ASN A 166 -17.83 49.53 -10.42
CA ASN A 166 -16.81 49.41 -9.38
C ASN A 166 -17.31 48.48 -8.26
N GLY A 167 -17.23 47.16 -8.49
CA GLY A 167 -17.58 46.13 -7.52
C GLY A 167 -19.02 45.61 -7.58
N VAL A 168 -19.67 45.60 -8.75
CA VAL A 168 -20.89 44.80 -8.98
C VAL A 168 -20.63 43.81 -10.10
N ASP A 169 -20.83 42.52 -9.79
CA ASP A 169 -20.69 41.42 -10.73
C ASP A 169 -21.69 41.54 -11.89
N ASN A 170 -21.15 41.77 -13.08
CA ASN A 170 -21.87 41.48 -14.32
C ASN A 170 -21.54 40.03 -14.71
N PRO A 171 -22.43 39.06 -14.47
CA PRO A 171 -22.13 37.66 -14.71
C PRO A 171 -21.83 37.46 -16.20
N ALA A 172 -20.68 36.89 -16.52
CA ALA A 172 -20.40 36.51 -17.90
C ALA A 172 -21.43 35.45 -18.34
N ASN A 173 -21.77 35.42 -19.63
CA ASN A 173 -22.81 34.55 -20.22
C ASN A 173 -22.54 33.02 -20.10
N ASN A 174 -21.48 32.64 -19.37
CA ASN A 174 -21.04 31.27 -19.06
C ASN A 174 -20.98 31.00 -17.54
N GLY A 175 -21.60 31.82 -16.68
CA GLY A 175 -21.68 31.57 -15.23
C GLY A 175 -20.42 31.93 -14.42
N LEU A 176 -19.51 32.74 -14.99
CA LEU A 176 -18.33 33.25 -14.27
C LEU A 176 -18.67 34.55 -13.53
N ILE A 177 -18.43 34.55 -12.23
CA ILE A 177 -18.66 35.64 -11.27
C ILE A 177 -17.32 35.97 -10.58
N LYS A 178 -17.02 37.24 -10.30
CA LYS A 178 -15.75 37.70 -9.73
C LYS A 178 -15.93 38.25 -8.31
N ASP A 179 -16.18 37.36 -7.37
CA ASP A 179 -16.15 37.65 -5.94
C ASP A 179 -14.72 38.01 -5.46
N GLY A 180 -14.43 39.31 -5.41
CA GLY A 180 -13.17 39.85 -4.91
C GLY A 180 -11.95 39.39 -5.71
N THR A 181 -11.06 38.64 -5.08
CA THR A 181 -9.89 38.01 -5.73
C THR A 181 -10.23 36.70 -6.46
N THR A 182 -11.36 36.09 -6.14
CA THR A 182 -11.80 34.79 -6.67
C THR A 182 -12.51 34.97 -8.01
N VAL A 183 -12.48 33.93 -8.85
CA VAL A 183 -13.43 33.77 -9.96
C VAL A 183 -14.24 32.51 -9.67
N GLN A 184 -15.51 32.70 -9.32
CA GLN A 184 -16.44 31.64 -8.99
C GLN A 184 -17.16 31.17 -10.26
N LEU A 185 -17.21 29.85 -10.46
CA LEU A 185 -18.17 29.19 -11.35
C LEU A 185 -19.47 29.02 -10.57
N GLY A 186 -20.11 30.15 -10.23
CA GLY A 186 -21.07 30.27 -9.12
C GLY A 186 -22.52 29.93 -9.44
N GLY A 187 -22.81 29.26 -10.56
CA GLY A 187 -24.16 28.91 -10.98
C GLY A 187 -24.21 27.56 -11.69
N GLU A 188 -25.43 27.07 -11.96
CA GLU A 188 -25.63 25.81 -12.68
C GLU A 188 -24.97 25.87 -14.07
N LEU A 189 -24.02 24.97 -14.33
CA LEU A 189 -23.30 24.91 -15.61
C LEU A 189 -24.18 24.24 -16.68
N LEU A 190 -25.10 25.02 -17.24
CA LEU A 190 -26.01 24.61 -18.33
C LEU A 190 -25.26 24.07 -19.58
N LYS A 191 -23.95 24.32 -19.69
CA LYS A 191 -23.03 23.78 -20.71
C LYS A 191 -21.64 23.60 -20.09
N GLN A 192 -20.84 22.68 -20.65
CA GLN A 192 -19.45 22.47 -20.24
C GLN A 192 -18.60 23.75 -20.41
N THR A 193 -17.94 24.18 -19.34
CA THR A 193 -16.89 25.21 -19.41
C THR A 193 -15.62 24.61 -20.02
N ILE A 194 -15.28 25.01 -21.25
CA ILE A 194 -14.06 24.56 -21.93
C ILE A 194 -13.00 25.67 -21.84
N ILE A 195 -11.88 25.37 -21.19
CA ILE A 195 -10.68 26.24 -21.17
C ILE A 195 -9.69 25.68 -22.19
N THR A 196 -9.82 26.11 -23.44
CA THR A 196 -8.87 25.72 -24.50
C THR A 196 -7.55 26.47 -24.32
N THR A 197 -6.43 25.74 -24.29
CA THR A 197 -5.09 26.31 -24.45
C THR A 197 -4.46 25.80 -25.76
N ASN A 198 -3.41 26.45 -26.23
CA ASN A 198 -2.60 26.03 -27.37
C ASN A 198 -1.22 25.54 -26.88
N ASP A 199 -0.39 24.98 -27.75
CA ASP A 199 0.90 24.36 -27.37
C ASP A 199 1.88 25.32 -26.66
N ALA A 200 1.70 26.64 -26.84
CA ALA A 200 2.47 27.68 -26.17
C ALA A 200 1.94 28.06 -24.77
N ASN A 201 0.66 27.86 -24.49
CA ASN A 201 0.01 28.26 -23.24
C ASN A 201 -0.44 27.05 -22.41
N ARG A 202 -0.21 27.10 -21.10
CA ARG A 202 -0.66 26.05 -20.17
C ARG A 202 -1.54 26.65 -19.07
N LEU A 203 -2.63 25.98 -18.74
CA LEU A 203 -3.46 26.32 -17.59
C LEU A 203 -2.69 26.00 -16.30
N PHE A 204 -2.17 27.02 -15.63
CA PHE A 204 -1.54 26.90 -14.32
C PHE A 204 -2.59 27.07 -13.21
N ILE A 205 -3.04 25.96 -12.64
CA ILE A 205 -3.80 25.98 -11.38
C ILE A 205 -2.78 25.91 -10.24
N ARG A 206 -2.72 26.96 -9.42
CA ARG A 206 -1.92 27.02 -8.19
C ARG A 206 -2.82 27.42 -7.03
N GLY A 207 -3.07 26.50 -6.11
CA GLY A 207 -3.58 26.83 -4.77
C GLY A 207 -2.49 26.57 -3.74
N ASN A 208 -2.56 27.28 -2.61
CA ASN A 208 -1.51 27.30 -1.59
C ASN A 208 -1.99 26.74 -0.23
N SER A 209 -3.10 26.01 -0.23
CA SER A 209 -3.86 25.60 0.95
C SER A 209 -4.12 24.09 0.96
N THR A 210 -4.62 23.55 2.07
CA THR A 210 -5.33 22.27 2.06
C THR A 210 -6.50 22.31 1.08
N ASN A 211 -6.75 21.21 0.36
CA ASN A 211 -7.82 21.08 -0.64
C ASN A 211 -7.77 22.13 -1.78
N ALA A 212 -6.56 22.56 -2.15
CA ALA A 212 -6.25 23.58 -3.17
C ALA A 212 -6.77 23.27 -4.59
N ILE A 213 -6.89 22.00 -4.94
CA ILE A 213 -7.59 21.54 -6.15
C ILE A 213 -8.42 20.34 -5.73
N ASN A 214 -9.75 20.43 -5.83
CA ASN A 214 -10.65 19.37 -5.39
C ASN A 214 -11.69 19.07 -6.46
N PHE A 215 -11.95 17.78 -6.69
CA PHE A 215 -13.04 17.29 -7.52
C PHE A 215 -13.98 16.50 -6.62
N ASP A 216 -15.19 17.03 -6.42
CA ASP A 216 -16.20 16.53 -5.46
C ASP A 216 -15.68 16.50 -3.99
N ASP A 217 -16.53 16.23 -3.01
CA ASP A 217 -16.17 16.33 -1.58
C ASP A 217 -15.00 15.41 -1.18
N ASN A 218 -14.74 14.33 -1.90
CA ASN A 218 -13.62 13.42 -1.62
C ASN A 218 -12.95 12.75 -2.83
N THR A 219 -13.45 12.90 -4.06
CA THR A 219 -13.01 12.02 -5.18
C THR A 219 -11.52 12.20 -5.52
N PHE A 220 -11.05 13.43 -5.72
CA PHE A 220 -9.61 13.74 -5.88
C PHE A 220 -9.27 15.11 -5.29
N SER A 221 -8.34 15.15 -4.33
CA SER A 221 -7.93 16.34 -3.59
C SER A 221 -6.41 16.55 -3.66
N VAL A 222 -5.97 17.77 -3.97
CA VAL A 222 -4.59 18.21 -3.81
C VAL A 222 -4.51 19.12 -2.59
N ASP A 223 -3.81 18.66 -1.56
CA ASP A 223 -3.39 19.47 -0.42
C ASP A 223 -1.99 20.02 -0.71
N ALA A 224 -1.97 21.18 -1.36
CA ALA A 224 -0.77 21.88 -1.80
C ALA A 224 -0.03 22.60 -0.65
N GLN A 225 -0.62 22.66 0.55
CA GLN A 225 0.06 23.18 1.74
C GLN A 225 1.04 22.15 2.35
N ASN A 226 0.87 20.86 2.06
CA ASN A 226 1.60 19.77 2.69
C ASN A 226 2.24 18.77 1.69
N ASP A 227 2.24 19.08 0.39
CA ASP A 227 2.65 18.19 -0.71
C ASP A 227 1.91 16.83 -0.73
N ARG A 228 0.57 16.85 -0.61
CA ARG A 228 -0.26 15.62 -0.54
C ARG A 228 -1.34 15.54 -1.62
N ILE A 229 -1.58 14.32 -2.09
CA ILE A 229 -2.69 13.94 -2.98
C ILE A 229 -3.58 12.94 -2.24
N GLY A 230 -4.88 13.22 -2.18
CA GLY A 230 -5.92 12.34 -1.69
C GLY A 230 -6.79 11.81 -2.83
N ILE A 231 -7.15 10.53 -2.79
CA ILE A 231 -8.10 9.89 -3.70
C ILE A 231 -9.12 9.14 -2.83
N GLY A 232 -10.40 9.50 -2.93
CA GLY A 232 -11.40 9.11 -1.91
C GLY A 232 -11.22 9.81 -0.56
N THR A 233 -10.40 10.87 -0.47
CA THR A 233 -10.30 11.72 0.71
C THR A 233 -9.84 13.14 0.38
N ASN A 234 -10.45 14.12 1.06
CA ASN A 234 -10.04 15.53 1.10
C ASN A 234 -9.09 15.85 2.28
N ALA A 235 -8.79 14.86 3.13
CA ALA A 235 -7.89 14.96 4.27
C ALA A 235 -6.78 13.89 4.17
N PRO A 236 -5.92 13.95 3.13
CA PRO A 236 -4.83 13.00 2.96
C PRO A 236 -3.82 13.14 4.11
N THR A 237 -3.39 12.01 4.66
CA THR A 237 -2.42 11.93 5.76
C THR A 237 -0.99 11.63 5.26
N LYS A 238 -0.86 11.14 4.03
CA LYS A 238 0.39 10.79 3.34
C LYS A 238 0.51 11.55 2.02
N ARG A 239 1.69 11.52 1.37
CA ARG A 239 1.91 12.16 0.05
C ARG A 239 0.97 11.64 -1.03
N LEU A 240 0.59 10.37 -0.96
CA LEU A 240 -0.52 9.78 -1.69
C LEU A 240 -1.34 8.97 -0.67
N ASP A 241 -2.60 9.36 -0.46
CA ASP A 241 -3.55 8.70 0.47
C ASP A 241 -4.78 8.26 -0.36
N ILE A 242 -4.96 6.95 -0.51
CA ILE A 242 -6.06 6.38 -1.31
C ILE A 242 -7.00 5.63 -0.38
N ARG A 243 -8.25 6.10 -0.25
CA ARG A 243 -9.31 5.46 0.53
C ARG A 243 -10.28 4.75 -0.39
N GLY A 244 -9.90 3.54 -0.81
CA GLY A 244 -10.68 2.70 -1.70
C GLY A 244 -9.81 1.66 -2.40
N VAL A 245 -10.35 1.04 -3.45
CA VAL A 245 -9.59 0.09 -4.29
C VAL A 245 -8.96 0.82 -5.47
N ALA A 246 -7.64 1.01 -5.42
CA ALA A 246 -6.87 1.44 -6.59
C ALA A 246 -6.70 0.24 -7.55
N ARG A 247 -7.31 0.32 -8.74
CA ARG A 247 -6.94 -0.55 -9.87
C ARG A 247 -5.85 0.13 -10.70
N ALA A 248 -4.74 -0.57 -10.91
CA ALA A 248 -3.72 -0.20 -11.88
C ALA A 248 -3.24 -1.48 -12.59
N ASP A 249 -3.12 -1.46 -13.92
CA ASP A 249 -2.66 -2.64 -14.66
C ASP A 249 -1.13 -2.88 -14.47
N LYS A 250 -0.39 -1.86 -13.99
CA LYS A 250 0.95 -1.99 -13.39
C LYS A 250 1.20 -0.89 -12.35
N PHE A 251 1.24 -1.23 -11.05
CA PHE A 251 1.62 -0.29 -9.99
C PHE A 251 3.15 -0.32 -9.78
N THR A 252 3.88 0.59 -10.43
CA THR A 252 5.34 0.69 -10.29
C THR A 252 5.67 1.68 -9.18
N VAL A 253 6.18 1.20 -8.05
CA VAL A 253 6.83 2.03 -7.02
C VAL A 253 8.31 1.70 -7.02
N GLY A 254 9.14 2.72 -7.23
CA GLY A 254 10.58 2.57 -7.36
C GLY A 254 11.34 3.87 -7.14
N SER A 255 12.62 3.72 -6.83
CA SER A 255 13.66 4.71 -7.04
C SER A 255 14.42 4.36 -8.33
N GLU A 256 15.38 5.19 -8.75
CA GLU A 256 16.05 5.22 -10.06
C GLU A 256 16.98 4.01 -10.36
N PHE A 257 16.71 2.84 -9.80
CA PHE A 257 17.52 1.63 -9.98
C PHE A 257 16.91 0.69 -11.03
N GLU A 258 17.60 0.58 -12.17
CA GLU A 258 17.30 -0.19 -13.40
C GLU A 258 17.01 -1.71 -13.25
N ALA A 259 16.87 -2.24 -12.04
CA ALA A 259 16.91 -3.68 -11.75
C ALA A 259 15.75 -4.20 -10.88
N SER A 260 14.64 -3.47 -10.70
CA SER A 260 13.51 -3.95 -9.89
C SER A 260 12.14 -3.43 -10.36
N ALA A 261 11.20 -4.34 -10.60
CA ALA A 261 9.82 -4.01 -10.98
C ALA A 261 8.97 -3.45 -9.81
N PHE A 262 9.40 -3.69 -8.58
CA PHE A 262 8.81 -3.20 -7.33
C PHE A 262 9.94 -3.05 -6.30
N ASN A 263 10.14 -1.86 -5.74
CA ASN A 263 11.13 -1.62 -4.70
C ASN A 263 10.47 -0.97 -3.47
N VAL A 264 10.59 -1.62 -2.31
CA VAL A 264 10.16 -1.09 -1.02
C VAL A 264 11.39 -0.77 -0.18
N THR A 265 11.92 0.44 -0.35
CA THR A 265 12.96 0.97 0.55
C THR A 265 12.30 1.37 1.88
N ASN A 266 12.41 0.50 2.88
CA ASN A 266 12.14 0.92 4.26
C ASN A 266 13.18 1.95 4.70
N ARG A 267 12.73 2.99 5.42
CA ARG A 267 13.58 4.04 6.01
C ARG A 267 13.44 4.15 7.53
N ASN A 268 12.58 3.36 8.16
CA ASN A 268 12.49 3.24 9.62
C ASN A 268 12.89 1.82 10.05
N ALA A 269 14.06 1.68 10.67
CA ALA A 269 14.58 0.39 11.11
C ALA A 269 13.68 -0.31 12.15
N ASN A 270 12.78 0.42 12.81
CA ASN A 270 11.84 -0.09 13.80
C ASN A 270 10.52 -0.59 13.19
N GLU A 271 10.32 -0.46 11.87
CA GLU A 271 9.14 -0.93 11.15
C GLU A 271 9.49 -2.11 10.23
N PRO A 272 8.54 -3.04 9.96
CA PRO A 272 8.70 -4.07 8.94
C PRO A 272 8.64 -3.48 7.52
N ILE A 273 9.38 -4.09 6.58
CA ILE A 273 9.40 -3.71 5.16
C ILE A 273 8.02 -3.93 4.51
N ALA A 274 7.34 -5.03 4.88
CA ALA A 274 6.00 -5.35 4.39
C ALA A 274 5.24 -6.20 5.41
N THR A 275 3.93 -5.97 5.54
CA THR A 275 3.04 -6.81 6.35
C THR A 275 1.71 -7.03 5.67
N PHE A 276 1.29 -8.29 5.57
CA PHE A 276 0.03 -8.72 5.00
C PHE A 276 -0.90 -9.10 6.16
N THR A 277 -1.95 -8.31 6.38
CA THR A 277 -2.80 -8.40 7.56
C THR A 277 -4.24 -8.72 7.18
N GLY A 278 -4.82 -9.73 7.83
CA GLY A 278 -6.27 -9.83 7.98
C GLY A 278 -6.78 -8.80 9.00
N ILE A 279 -8.08 -8.49 8.92
CA ILE A 279 -8.78 -7.73 9.96
C ILE A 279 -9.84 -8.66 10.53
N ASN A 280 -9.65 -9.07 11.79
CA ASN A 280 -10.57 -9.94 12.51
C ASN A 280 -11.20 -9.12 13.64
N GLY A 281 -12.36 -8.52 13.36
CA GLY A 281 -12.96 -7.51 14.22
C GLY A 281 -12.10 -6.25 14.27
N SER A 282 -11.71 -5.80 15.48
CA SER A 282 -10.79 -4.67 15.67
C SER A 282 -9.31 -5.08 15.75
N ALA A 283 -8.99 -6.37 15.67
CA ALA A 283 -7.61 -6.88 15.75
C ALA A 283 -6.96 -6.96 14.35
N VAL A 284 -5.71 -6.49 14.28
CA VAL A 284 -4.85 -6.59 13.08
C VAL A 284 -4.11 -7.92 13.11
N ASP A 285 -4.55 -8.85 12.28
CA ASP A 285 -4.11 -10.24 12.26
C ASP A 285 -3.00 -10.44 11.22
N ARG A 286 -1.73 -10.36 11.63
CA ARG A 286 -0.56 -10.47 10.75
C ARG A 286 -0.41 -11.89 10.21
N LYS A 287 -0.66 -12.07 8.90
CA LYS A 287 -0.51 -13.37 8.22
C LYS A 287 0.88 -13.57 7.64
N VAL A 288 1.52 -12.51 7.13
CA VAL A 288 2.93 -12.52 6.72
C VAL A 288 3.59 -11.20 7.11
N THR A 289 4.78 -11.26 7.68
CA THR A 289 5.60 -10.11 8.10
C THR A 289 6.99 -10.24 7.49
N ILE A 290 7.53 -9.17 6.89
CA ILE A 290 8.92 -9.08 6.44
C ILE A 290 9.60 -7.99 7.27
N THR A 291 10.51 -8.35 8.17
CA THR A 291 11.19 -7.40 9.07
C THR A 291 12.22 -6.55 8.32
N ASN A 292 12.70 -5.47 8.95
CA ASN A 292 13.81 -4.67 8.41
C ASN A 292 15.13 -5.47 8.25
N GLU A 293 15.27 -6.60 8.96
CA GLU A 293 16.40 -7.53 8.80
C GLU A 293 16.22 -8.51 7.62
N GLY A 294 15.08 -8.47 6.93
CA GLY A 294 14.71 -9.44 5.89
C GLY A 294 14.33 -10.82 6.43
N ASN A 295 13.89 -10.92 7.69
CA ASN A 295 13.31 -12.16 8.23
C ASN A 295 11.82 -12.21 7.81
N VAL A 296 11.37 -13.35 7.29
CA VAL A 296 9.98 -13.56 6.87
C VAL A 296 9.25 -14.40 7.92
N GLY A 297 8.32 -13.78 8.65
CA GLY A 297 7.38 -14.46 9.53
C GLY A 297 6.09 -14.80 8.80
N ILE A 298 5.58 -16.02 8.98
CA ILE A 298 4.24 -16.45 8.55
C ILE A 298 3.46 -16.88 9.81
N GLY A 299 2.30 -16.27 10.06
CA GLY A 299 1.57 -16.41 11.34
C GLY A 299 2.20 -15.65 12.52
N THR A 300 3.52 -15.41 12.49
CA THR A 300 4.26 -14.62 13.48
C THR A 300 4.63 -13.21 12.97
N ASP A 301 4.70 -12.25 13.89
CA ASP A 301 5.19 -10.89 13.67
C ASP A 301 6.62 -10.66 14.18
N ASN A 302 7.16 -11.58 14.98
CA ASN A 302 8.50 -11.56 15.56
C ASN A 302 9.36 -12.77 15.09
N PRO A 303 9.68 -12.90 13.79
CA PRO A 303 10.42 -14.02 13.24
C PRO A 303 11.88 -14.05 13.71
N THR A 304 12.26 -15.14 14.36
CA THR A 304 13.61 -15.43 14.89
C THR A 304 14.56 -15.97 13.82
N GLN A 305 14.01 -16.57 12.77
CA GLN A 305 14.76 -17.13 11.63
C GLN A 305 14.45 -16.39 10.32
N LYS A 306 15.29 -16.57 9.30
CA LYS A 306 15.09 -15.92 7.98
C LYS A 306 13.77 -16.30 7.30
N LEU A 307 13.28 -17.51 7.56
CA LEU A 307 11.88 -17.89 7.38
C LEU A 307 11.44 -18.55 8.68
N ASP A 308 10.40 -18.00 9.29
CA ASP A 308 9.82 -18.45 10.56
C ASP A 308 8.30 -18.64 10.35
N VAL A 309 7.74 -19.73 10.86
CA VAL A 309 6.36 -20.14 10.54
C VAL A 309 5.68 -20.68 11.80
N ASP A 310 4.74 -19.92 12.33
CA ASP A 310 3.84 -20.39 13.39
C ASP A 310 2.77 -21.31 12.78
N GLY A 311 3.10 -22.59 12.65
CA GLY A 311 2.22 -23.64 12.16
C GLY A 311 2.86 -24.60 11.14
N ASN A 312 2.02 -25.40 10.50
CA ASN A 312 2.46 -26.50 9.63
C ASN A 312 2.86 -26.04 8.22
N VAL A 313 4.14 -26.17 7.87
CA VAL A 313 4.62 -26.03 6.48
C VAL A 313 4.29 -27.30 5.68
N ARG A 314 3.66 -27.16 4.52
CA ARG A 314 3.40 -28.28 3.58
C ARG A 314 3.94 -27.98 2.19
N PHE A 315 5.06 -28.60 1.86
CA PHE A 315 5.55 -28.72 0.48
C PHE A 315 4.61 -29.64 -0.34
N ARG A 316 4.48 -29.35 -1.63
CA ARG A 316 3.65 -30.10 -2.59
C ARG A 316 4.41 -30.21 -3.90
N SER A 317 4.24 -31.32 -4.62
CA SER A 317 4.91 -31.58 -5.90
C SER A 317 6.44 -31.45 -5.83
N VAL A 318 7.04 -31.85 -4.69
CA VAL A 318 8.49 -32.00 -4.56
C VAL A 318 8.91 -33.15 -5.50
N PRO A 319 9.86 -32.94 -6.44
CA PRO A 319 10.32 -34.00 -7.33
C PRO A 319 10.99 -35.14 -6.55
N GLU A 320 10.70 -36.38 -6.92
CA GLU A 320 11.42 -37.55 -6.41
C GLU A 320 12.81 -37.65 -7.06
N SER A 321 13.83 -37.98 -6.26
CA SER A 321 15.15 -38.37 -6.78
C SER A 321 15.29 -39.89 -6.71
N SER A 322 15.81 -40.50 -7.78
CA SER A 322 16.07 -41.95 -7.85
C SER A 322 17.33 -42.39 -7.09
N SER A 323 18.12 -41.45 -6.57
CA SER A 323 19.29 -41.71 -5.73
C SER A 323 19.55 -40.57 -4.74
N VAL A 324 20.41 -40.83 -3.75
CA VAL A 324 20.94 -39.83 -2.81
C VAL A 324 22.45 -39.74 -3.02
N GLY A 325 22.95 -38.57 -3.35
CA GLY A 325 24.37 -38.29 -3.54
C GLY A 325 25.11 -38.09 -2.21
N SER A 326 26.44 -38.28 -2.22
CA SER A 326 27.29 -38.03 -1.04
C SER A 326 27.35 -36.55 -0.62
N THR A 327 27.02 -35.65 -1.54
CA THR A 327 26.82 -34.21 -1.30
C THR A 327 25.51 -33.88 -0.60
N ASP A 328 24.54 -34.80 -0.59
CA ASP A 328 23.17 -34.49 -0.21
C ASP A 328 23.01 -34.38 1.30
N ARG A 329 21.96 -33.68 1.73
CA ARG A 329 21.73 -33.30 3.12
C ARG A 329 20.30 -33.59 3.51
N VAL A 330 20.12 -34.19 4.69
CA VAL A 330 18.80 -34.33 5.31
C VAL A 330 18.54 -33.06 6.14
N MET A 331 17.36 -32.48 5.94
CA MET A 331 16.84 -31.40 6.77
C MET A 331 16.21 -32.02 8.02
N ILE A 332 16.70 -31.65 9.20
CA ILE A 332 16.15 -32.05 10.50
C ILE A 332 15.85 -30.80 11.33
N LEU A 333 14.93 -30.94 12.30
CA LEU A 333 14.62 -29.90 13.28
C LEU A 333 15.34 -30.21 14.61
N ASP A 334 15.51 -29.22 15.48
CA ASP A 334 15.69 -29.42 16.93
C ASP A 334 14.38 -29.26 17.71
N SER A 335 14.48 -29.26 19.04
CA SER A 335 13.40 -29.00 19.99
C SER A 335 12.66 -27.69 19.74
N ASP A 336 13.35 -26.71 19.17
CA ASP A 336 12.87 -25.33 19.04
C ASP A 336 12.33 -25.07 17.62
N GLY A 337 12.26 -26.12 16.79
CA GLY A 337 11.77 -26.06 15.41
C GLY A 337 12.77 -25.54 14.39
N ILE A 338 14.02 -25.22 14.77
CA ILE A 338 15.00 -24.63 13.86
C ILE A 338 15.53 -25.71 12.91
N ALA A 339 15.43 -25.45 11.62
CA ALA A 339 15.84 -26.39 10.59
C ALA A 339 17.35 -26.33 10.30
N LYS A 340 18.01 -27.49 10.34
CA LYS A 340 19.43 -27.66 10.03
C LYS A 340 19.67 -28.79 9.04
N LYS A 341 20.74 -28.64 8.25
CA LYS A 341 21.20 -29.62 7.26
C LYS A 341 22.29 -30.51 7.85
N VAL A 342 22.07 -31.82 7.85
CA VAL A 342 23.04 -32.84 8.29
C VAL A 342 23.45 -33.70 7.09
N ALA A 343 24.71 -34.17 7.02
CA ALA A 343 25.11 -35.07 5.94
C ALA A 343 24.41 -36.43 6.08
N ILE A 344 24.02 -37.02 4.95
CA ILE A 344 23.46 -38.39 4.93
C ILE A 344 24.43 -39.40 5.60
N ASN A 345 25.74 -39.15 5.49
CA ASN A 345 26.81 -39.93 6.12
C ASN A 345 26.99 -39.65 7.63
N ASP A 346 26.50 -38.54 8.17
CA ASP A 346 26.60 -38.21 9.60
C ASP A 346 25.49 -38.85 10.46
N LEU A 347 24.44 -39.37 9.79
CA LEU A 347 23.31 -40.07 10.42
C LEU A 347 23.72 -41.42 11.00
N ASN A 348 24.68 -42.10 10.37
CA ASN A 348 25.27 -43.35 10.85
C ASN A 348 26.64 -43.03 11.48
N LYS A 349 26.87 -43.45 12.73
CA LYS A 349 28.16 -43.25 13.42
C LYS A 349 29.11 -44.39 13.10
N ILE A 350 30.40 -44.07 13.02
CA ILE A 350 31.47 -45.06 12.84
C ILE A 350 31.49 -45.99 14.06
N GLY A 351 31.12 -47.25 13.84
CA GLY A 351 30.95 -48.26 14.90
C GLY A 351 29.49 -48.66 15.19
N ASP A 352 28.50 -47.99 14.59
CA ASP A 352 27.10 -48.43 14.68
C ASP A 352 26.93 -49.83 14.10
N VAL A 353 26.06 -50.64 14.71
CA VAL A 353 25.79 -52.02 14.30
C VAL A 353 24.32 -52.19 13.94
N LYS A 354 24.05 -52.81 12.78
CA LYS A 354 22.69 -53.17 12.33
C LYS A 354 22.61 -54.64 11.94
N TYR A 355 21.37 -55.14 11.91
CA TYR A 355 21.02 -56.44 11.37
C TYR A 355 20.37 -56.26 9.98
N GLY A 356 20.57 -57.21 9.07
CA GLY A 356 19.99 -57.18 7.73
C GLY A 356 20.03 -58.51 7.00
N PHE A 357 19.35 -58.58 5.85
CA PHE A 357 19.32 -59.75 4.96
C PHE A 357 20.19 -59.58 3.71
N GLN A 358 20.79 -58.40 3.53
CA GLN A 358 21.80 -58.14 2.50
C GLN A 358 22.95 -59.15 2.64
N GLN A 359 23.46 -59.63 1.51
CA GLN A 359 24.54 -60.64 1.47
C GLN A 359 25.93 -60.01 1.25
N THR A 360 25.98 -58.71 0.92
CA THR A 360 27.20 -57.95 0.63
C THR A 360 27.23 -56.66 1.45
N ASP A 361 28.43 -56.06 1.53
CA ASP A 361 28.59 -54.68 1.99
C ASP A 361 27.78 -53.72 1.11
N HIS A 362 27.34 -52.60 1.69
CA HIS A 362 26.51 -51.59 1.01
C HIS A 362 26.55 -50.26 1.78
N ASP A 363 26.60 -49.13 1.09
CA ASP A 363 26.42 -47.78 1.66
C ASP A 363 27.36 -47.37 2.81
N GLY A 364 28.50 -48.04 2.99
CA GLY A 364 29.43 -47.84 4.12
C GLY A 364 29.21 -48.80 5.30
N TRP A 365 28.29 -49.75 5.17
CA TRP A 365 28.04 -50.87 6.08
C TRP A 365 28.77 -52.13 5.60
N PHE A 366 29.56 -52.74 6.48
CA PHE A 366 30.41 -53.89 6.17
C PHE A 366 30.04 -55.12 6.99
N PHE A 367 29.95 -56.27 6.32
CA PHE A 367 29.50 -57.54 6.91
C PHE A 367 30.56 -58.12 7.86
N LEU A 368 30.16 -58.38 9.11
CA LEU A 368 30.99 -59.01 10.15
C LEU A 368 31.13 -60.53 9.90
N ASN A 369 31.96 -60.90 8.92
CA ASN A 369 32.15 -62.28 8.48
C ASN A 369 33.58 -62.83 8.71
N GLY A 370 34.38 -62.20 9.58
CA GLY A 370 35.73 -62.67 9.94
C GLY A 370 36.85 -62.36 8.94
N ARG A 371 36.57 -61.68 7.82
CA ARG A 371 37.57 -61.34 6.79
C ARG A 371 38.59 -60.30 7.25
N SER A 372 39.75 -60.23 6.58
CA SER A 372 40.80 -59.26 6.91
C SER A 372 40.35 -57.81 6.71
N ILE A 373 40.76 -56.91 7.61
CA ILE A 373 40.53 -55.46 7.46
C ILE A 373 41.24 -54.93 6.21
N ASN A 374 42.32 -55.57 5.76
CA ASN A 374 43.02 -55.18 4.54
C ASN A 374 42.18 -55.38 3.25
N SER A 375 40.99 -56.01 3.33
CA SER A 375 40.07 -56.16 2.19
C SER A 375 39.03 -55.04 2.07
N LEU A 376 39.10 -53.99 2.89
CA LEU A 376 38.14 -52.87 2.89
C LEU A 376 38.69 -51.64 2.12
N PRO A 377 37.84 -50.69 1.68
CA PRO A 377 38.29 -49.37 1.22
C PRO A 377 39.11 -48.64 2.30
N SER A 378 40.07 -47.80 1.90
CA SER A 378 41.07 -47.20 2.81
C SER A 378 40.49 -46.44 4.01
N THR A 379 39.45 -45.62 3.79
CA THR A 379 38.70 -44.94 4.86
C THR A 379 38.13 -45.94 5.87
N SER A 380 37.49 -46.98 5.37
CA SER A 380 36.88 -48.05 6.15
C SER A 380 37.92 -48.92 6.86
N GLN A 381 39.13 -49.11 6.31
CA GLN A 381 40.25 -49.76 7.01
C GLN A 381 40.69 -48.97 8.24
N ALA A 382 40.88 -47.66 8.10
CA ALA A 382 41.28 -46.79 9.20
C ALA A 382 40.21 -46.76 10.31
N ASN A 383 38.94 -46.66 9.92
CA ASN A 383 37.82 -46.72 10.85
C ASN A 383 37.71 -48.09 11.55
N ALA A 384 37.88 -49.20 10.83
CA ALA A 384 37.89 -50.55 11.42
C ALA A 384 39.01 -50.71 12.45
N ARG A 385 40.24 -50.26 12.14
CA ARG A 385 41.40 -50.32 13.06
C ARG A 385 41.25 -49.43 14.30
N ARG A 386 40.37 -48.43 14.26
CA ARG A 386 40.02 -47.58 15.43
C ARG A 386 39.01 -48.25 16.37
N ILE A 387 38.15 -49.14 15.86
CA ILE A 387 37.12 -49.84 16.64
C ILE A 387 37.62 -51.22 17.11
N PHE A 388 38.35 -51.93 16.25
CA PHE A 388 38.74 -53.33 16.43
C PHE A 388 40.26 -53.46 16.59
N SER A 389 40.71 -53.99 17.73
CA SER A 389 42.12 -54.28 18.03
C SER A 389 42.66 -55.53 17.32
N THR A 390 42.14 -55.86 16.14
CA THR A 390 42.36 -57.11 15.40
C THR A 390 42.74 -56.83 13.94
N ASN A 391 43.42 -57.76 13.27
CA ASN A 391 43.74 -57.64 11.85
C ASN A 391 42.58 -58.04 10.91
N ASN A 392 41.54 -58.64 11.47
CA ASN A 392 40.32 -59.04 10.79
C ASN A 392 39.11 -58.35 11.43
N LEU A 393 38.04 -58.17 10.66
CA LEU A 393 36.74 -57.85 11.22
C LEU A 393 36.28 -58.98 12.15
N PRO A 394 35.44 -58.69 13.17
CA PRO A 394 34.72 -59.72 13.89
C PRO A 394 33.91 -60.65 12.97
N ASP A 395 33.69 -61.88 13.42
CA ASP A 395 32.79 -62.82 12.76
C ASP A 395 31.54 -63.02 13.62
N SER A 396 30.37 -62.64 13.10
CA SER A 396 29.07 -62.79 13.76
C SER A 396 28.37 -64.10 13.43
N ARG A 397 28.91 -64.92 12.51
CA ARG A 397 28.28 -66.17 12.07
C ARG A 397 28.32 -67.19 13.21
N GLN A 398 27.17 -67.80 13.52
CA GLN A 398 27.02 -68.68 14.69
C GLN A 398 27.49 -68.01 16.00
N ARG A 399 27.19 -66.72 16.18
CA ARG A 399 27.46 -65.95 17.40
C ARG A 399 26.25 -65.10 17.77
N VAL A 400 26.08 -64.84 19.06
CA VAL A 400 25.12 -63.85 19.59
C VAL A 400 25.91 -62.65 20.10
N LEU A 401 25.50 -61.44 19.72
CA LEU A 401 26.14 -60.22 20.26
C LEU A 401 25.77 -60.08 21.75
N LYS A 402 26.80 -60.00 22.59
CA LYS A 402 26.68 -59.85 24.04
C LYS A 402 27.70 -58.84 24.55
N MET A 403 27.27 -57.95 25.44
CA MET A 403 28.18 -57.05 26.14
C MET A 403 29.11 -57.84 27.08
N LYS A 404 30.42 -57.68 26.88
CA LYS A 404 31.51 -58.23 27.71
C LYS A 404 32.61 -57.17 27.78
N GLY A 405 33.45 -57.21 28.80
CA GLY A 405 34.37 -56.10 29.15
C GLY A 405 35.40 -55.70 28.08
N THR A 406 35.62 -56.53 27.07
CA THR A 406 36.51 -56.22 25.93
C THR A 406 35.68 -56.11 24.65
N LEU A 407 35.71 -54.94 24.01
CA LEU A 407 35.00 -54.70 22.75
C LEU A 407 35.49 -55.70 21.68
N ALA A 408 34.54 -56.25 20.91
CA ALA A 408 34.79 -57.19 19.81
C ALA A 408 35.53 -58.49 20.17
N SER A 409 35.69 -58.84 21.46
CA SER A 409 36.31 -60.11 21.84
C SER A 409 35.41 -61.30 21.51
N THR A 410 35.93 -62.26 20.75
CA THR A 410 35.28 -63.56 20.48
C THR A 410 35.53 -64.58 21.61
N ASP A 411 35.68 -64.11 22.85
CA ASP A 411 35.99 -64.96 24.01
C ASP A 411 34.76 -65.69 24.57
N GLY A 412 34.62 -66.92 24.08
CA GLY A 412 33.92 -68.03 24.72
C GLY A 412 34.29 -69.31 23.98
N SER A 413 34.45 -70.43 24.70
CA SER A 413 34.50 -71.73 24.03
C SER A 413 33.18 -71.91 23.26
N ASN A 414 33.26 -72.24 21.97
CA ASN A 414 32.09 -72.33 21.09
C ASN A 414 31.32 -73.64 21.32
N SER A 415 30.93 -73.86 22.57
CA SER A 415 30.37 -75.10 23.08
C SER A 415 28.87 -75.09 22.91
N THR A 416 28.40 -75.67 21.81
CA THR A 416 26.98 -76.04 21.57
C THR A 416 26.47 -77.11 22.54
N SER A 417 27.27 -77.52 23.53
CA SER A 417 26.90 -78.43 24.61
C SER A 417 27.29 -77.85 25.97
N VAL A 418 26.36 -77.93 26.93
CA VAL A 418 26.62 -77.63 28.34
C VAL A 418 27.05 -78.92 29.03
N ARG A 419 28.36 -79.08 29.26
CA ARG A 419 28.91 -80.25 29.96
C ARG A 419 28.63 -80.17 31.46
N LEU A 420 27.52 -80.76 31.90
CA LEU A 420 27.26 -81.01 33.31
C LEU A 420 28.32 -81.99 33.87
N SER A 421 29.07 -81.56 34.89
CA SER A 421 30.01 -82.44 35.59
C SER A 421 29.28 -83.30 36.62
N ARG A 422 29.91 -84.39 37.11
CA ARG A 422 29.32 -85.21 38.19
C ARG A 422 29.13 -84.42 39.50
N ALA A 423 29.88 -83.33 39.71
CA ALA A 423 29.67 -82.42 40.84
C ALA A 423 28.43 -81.51 40.68
N ASN A 424 27.86 -81.44 39.47
CA ASN A 424 26.68 -80.64 39.14
C ASN A 424 25.38 -81.48 39.18
N LEU A 425 25.46 -82.76 39.53
CA LEU A 425 24.33 -83.69 39.56
C LEU A 425 24.00 -84.12 41.01
N PRO A 426 22.72 -84.28 41.38
CA PRO A 426 22.34 -84.76 42.71
C PRO A 426 22.93 -86.13 43.06
N LYS A 427 23.35 -86.30 44.31
CA LYS A 427 23.89 -87.58 44.82
C LYS A 427 22.76 -88.59 45.10
N ILE A 428 22.23 -89.19 44.03
CA ILE A 428 21.30 -90.33 44.15
C ILE A 428 22.04 -91.51 44.78
N THR A 429 21.44 -92.11 45.80
CA THR A 429 21.92 -93.34 46.46
C THR A 429 20.81 -94.37 46.41
N LEU A 430 21.03 -95.49 45.73
CA LEU A 430 20.12 -96.62 45.71
C LEU A 430 20.67 -97.70 46.67
N SER A 431 19.80 -98.21 47.54
CA SER A 431 20.16 -99.22 48.54
C SER A 431 19.19 -100.40 48.50
N GLY A 432 19.72 -101.61 48.64
CA GLY A 432 18.97 -102.85 48.74
C GLY A 432 19.79 -103.91 49.46
N THR A 433 19.11 -104.81 50.17
CA THR A 433 19.73 -105.87 50.97
C THR A 433 19.28 -107.24 50.47
N THR A 434 20.23 -108.16 50.27
CA THR A 434 19.93 -109.58 50.07
C THR A 434 19.72 -110.26 51.43
N SER A 435 18.85 -111.28 51.48
CA SER A 435 18.23 -111.72 52.74
C SER A 435 18.66 -113.09 53.26
N ASN A 436 19.65 -113.75 52.67
CA ASN A 436 20.13 -115.06 53.10
C ASN A 436 21.67 -115.18 52.98
N ASN A 437 22.32 -115.73 54.02
CA ASN A 437 23.77 -115.95 54.04
C ASN A 437 24.16 -117.23 53.27
N GLY A 438 25.29 -117.19 52.55
CA GLY A 438 25.83 -118.32 51.81
C GLY A 438 26.52 -119.36 52.70
N ASN A 439 26.00 -120.59 52.71
CA ASN A 439 26.57 -121.71 53.46
C ASN A 439 27.90 -122.19 52.81
N HIS A 440 28.95 -122.37 53.61
CA HIS A 440 30.25 -122.90 53.19
C HIS A 440 30.92 -123.70 54.32
N SER A 441 31.87 -124.57 53.97
CA SER A 441 32.56 -125.45 54.92
C SER A 441 34.06 -125.56 54.59
N HIS A 442 34.86 -125.89 55.60
CA HIS A 442 36.31 -126.06 55.48
C HIS A 442 36.73 -127.48 55.84
N SER A 443 37.79 -127.97 55.20
CA SER A 443 38.46 -129.24 55.50
C SER A 443 39.93 -128.96 55.78
N LEU A 444 40.48 -129.57 56.84
CA LEU A 444 41.89 -129.46 57.21
C LEU A 444 42.61 -130.77 56.91
N ASN A 445 43.58 -130.70 56.00
CA ASN A 445 44.46 -131.81 55.65
C ASN A 445 45.74 -131.73 56.51
N GLN A 446 45.93 -132.66 57.45
CA GLN A 446 47.14 -132.69 58.28
C GLN A 446 48.26 -133.50 57.60
N ASN A 447 49.48 -132.98 57.70
CA ASN A 447 50.59 -133.32 56.82
C ASN A 447 51.53 -134.40 57.41
N ALA A 448 52.42 -134.93 56.58
CA ALA A 448 53.49 -135.85 56.96
C ALA A 448 54.63 -135.12 57.74
N THR A 449 55.75 -135.72 58.20
CA THR A 449 56.44 -136.96 57.80
C THR A 449 57.44 -137.39 58.88
N GLY A 450 57.79 -138.69 58.93
CA GLY A 450 59.20 -139.11 59.06
C GLY A 450 59.73 -139.65 60.40
N LEU A 451 60.18 -140.92 60.36
CA LEU A 451 61.55 -141.31 60.73
C LEU A 451 61.94 -142.57 59.94
N LEU A 452 63.16 -142.63 59.41
CA LEU A 452 63.67 -143.75 58.60
C LEU A 452 65.02 -144.26 59.14
N ALA A 453 65.23 -145.56 59.00
CA ALA A 453 66.53 -146.26 59.05
C ALA A 453 67.31 -146.26 60.38
N ARG A 454 68.29 -147.15 60.61
CA ARG A 454 68.54 -148.58 60.24
C ARG A 454 69.76 -149.03 61.09
N GLY A 455 69.82 -150.27 61.57
CA GLY A 455 71.03 -150.76 62.25
C GLY A 455 70.98 -152.22 62.68
N THR A 456 71.75 -153.09 62.01
CA THR A 456 71.91 -154.52 62.34
C THR A 456 73.38 -154.89 62.30
N SER A 457 73.95 -155.42 63.39
CA SER A 457 75.28 -156.05 63.38
C SER A 457 75.34 -157.25 64.32
N SER A 458 75.80 -158.37 63.75
CA SER A 458 75.73 -159.73 64.27
C SER A 458 76.95 -160.14 65.10
N ARG A 459 76.75 -161.15 65.98
CA ARG A 459 77.67 -162.26 66.36
C ARG A 459 78.18 -162.37 67.81
N VAL A 460 78.54 -163.62 68.10
CA VAL A 460 79.21 -164.22 69.27
C VAL A 460 78.28 -164.42 70.48
N ALA A 461 78.21 -165.68 70.93
CA ALA A 461 77.38 -166.14 72.04
C ALA A 461 78.25 -166.73 73.14
N LEU A 462 77.76 -166.69 74.38
CA LEU A 462 78.19 -167.56 75.47
C LEU A 462 76.99 -167.96 76.33
N ASP A 463 77.07 -169.17 76.87
CA ASP A 463 76.06 -169.85 77.69
C ASP A 463 75.71 -169.09 78.98
N ARG A 464 74.39 -168.97 79.28
CA ARG A 464 73.83 -169.53 80.53
C ARG A 464 72.30 -169.63 80.57
N GLN A 465 71.84 -170.88 80.55
CA GLN A 465 70.92 -171.47 81.54
C GLN A 465 69.79 -170.60 82.15
N GLY A 466 68.58 -170.72 81.57
CA GLY A 466 67.45 -171.34 82.29
C GLY A 466 66.49 -170.48 83.14
N LEU A 467 65.21 -170.90 83.10
CA LEU A 467 64.10 -170.59 84.02
C LEU A 467 63.60 -169.12 84.07
N SER A 468 62.38 -168.82 84.51
CA SER A 468 61.10 -169.57 84.51
C SER A 468 59.99 -168.64 85.05
N SER A 469 58.75 -168.76 84.52
CA SER A 469 57.48 -168.39 85.21
C SER A 469 57.31 -166.93 85.68
N SER A 470 56.16 -166.48 86.17
CA SER A 470 54.75 -166.68 85.76
C SER A 470 53.88 -165.70 86.59
N TYR A 471 52.70 -165.33 86.10
CA TYR A 471 51.73 -164.41 86.71
C TYR A 471 52.23 -162.95 86.91
N GLY A 472 51.39 -161.92 86.82
CA GLY A 472 49.99 -161.89 86.36
C GLY A 472 49.07 -161.06 87.25
N HIS A 473 48.53 -159.96 86.72
CA HIS A 473 47.31 -159.36 87.25
C HIS A 473 46.54 -158.63 86.14
N THR A 474 45.22 -158.70 86.20
CA THR A 474 44.28 -157.99 85.31
C THR A 474 43.68 -156.78 86.01
N SER A 475 43.25 -155.79 85.22
CA SER A 475 42.20 -154.82 85.55
C SER A 475 41.62 -154.24 84.24
N THR A 476 40.42 -153.66 84.30
CA THR A 476 39.51 -153.61 83.13
C THR A 476 39.05 -152.19 82.78
N VAL A 477 38.78 -151.99 81.48
CA VAL A 477 38.30 -150.75 80.82
C VAL A 477 37.02 -150.17 81.45
N PRO A 478 36.78 -148.85 81.30
CA PRO A 478 35.87 -148.42 80.22
C PRO A 478 36.36 -147.19 79.43
N VAL A 479 35.84 -147.02 78.21
CA VAL A 479 36.21 -145.94 77.27
C VAL A 479 35.16 -144.82 77.31
N GLY A 480 35.60 -143.58 77.54
CA GLY A 480 34.81 -142.35 77.33
C GLY A 480 35.03 -141.80 75.92
N ASN A 481 34.01 -141.22 75.30
CA ASN A 481 33.98 -140.89 73.87
C ASN A 481 33.26 -139.55 73.60
N LEU A 482 33.35 -139.05 72.35
CA LEU A 482 32.68 -137.89 71.71
C LEU A 482 33.43 -136.55 71.65
N PHE A 483 32.93 -135.71 70.73
CA PHE A 483 33.63 -134.69 69.95
C PHE A 483 33.39 -133.26 70.45
N ASN A 484 34.31 -132.35 70.10
CA ASN A 484 34.03 -130.92 70.00
C ASN A 484 34.42 -130.40 68.61
N GLY A 485 33.43 -130.02 67.80
CA GLY A 485 33.64 -129.19 66.61
C GLY A 485 33.62 -127.71 66.96
N THR A 486 34.12 -126.86 66.06
CA THR A 486 34.05 -125.40 66.16
C THR A 486 32.76 -124.87 65.51
N ASN A 487 32.13 -123.87 66.13
CA ASN A 487 30.83 -123.34 65.71
C ASN A 487 30.89 -122.57 64.39
N ALA A 488 29.80 -122.64 63.61
CA ALA A 488 29.61 -121.86 62.40
C ALA A 488 29.17 -120.42 62.73
N SER A 489 30.12 -119.48 62.72
CA SER A 489 29.83 -118.03 62.61
C SER A 489 30.96 -117.34 61.87
N GLY A 490 30.74 -117.10 60.58
CA GLY A 490 31.67 -116.45 59.65
C GLY A 490 31.00 -115.26 59.00
N ASP A 491 30.64 -114.26 59.81
CA ASP A 491 29.95 -113.05 59.35
C ASP A 491 30.77 -112.31 58.29
N HIS A 492 30.21 -112.23 57.09
CA HIS A 492 30.73 -111.40 56.00
C HIS A 492 29.55 -110.77 55.24
N ASN A 493 29.63 -109.47 55.01
CA ASN A 493 28.59 -108.73 54.29
C ASN A 493 28.86 -108.73 52.78
N HIS A 494 27.85 -109.06 51.98
CA HIS A 494 27.88 -108.85 50.54
C HIS A 494 27.44 -107.42 50.20
N THR A 495 28.38 -106.46 50.20
CA THR A 495 28.14 -105.11 49.66
C THR A 495 28.08 -105.15 48.13
N ILE A 496 26.86 -105.18 47.58
CA ILE A 496 26.63 -104.92 46.15
C ILE A 496 26.66 -103.41 45.92
N SER A 497 27.75 -102.92 45.31
CA SER A 497 27.85 -101.56 44.79
C SER A 497 27.47 -101.54 43.32
N VAL A 498 26.23 -101.14 42.99
CA VAL A 498 25.86 -100.86 41.59
C VAL A 498 26.34 -99.47 41.21
N GLU A 499 27.45 -99.40 40.47
CA GLU A 499 27.77 -98.18 39.73
C GLU A 499 26.82 -98.02 38.55
N LEU A 500 25.92 -97.04 38.62
CA LEU A 500 24.98 -96.67 37.54
C LEU A 500 25.68 -96.18 36.24
N ASN A 501 27.01 -96.15 36.22
CA ASN A 501 27.84 -95.51 35.19
C ASN A 501 28.81 -96.47 34.49
N ASN A 502 28.65 -97.80 34.65
CA ASN A 502 29.62 -98.77 34.15
C ASN A 502 29.65 -98.91 32.61
N ALA A 503 30.48 -98.07 31.97
CA ALA A 503 31.21 -98.25 30.71
C ALA A 503 30.46 -98.66 29.41
N ALA A 504 29.16 -98.95 29.43
CA ALA A 504 28.35 -99.15 28.23
C ALA A 504 27.90 -97.81 27.62
N SER A 505 27.82 -97.74 26.29
CA SER A 505 27.58 -96.54 25.49
C SER A 505 26.43 -95.65 25.99
N GLN A 506 26.77 -94.59 26.73
CA GLN A 506 25.80 -93.61 27.21
C GLN A 506 25.31 -92.75 26.03
N SER A 507 24.01 -92.77 25.76
CA SER A 507 23.36 -91.79 24.91
C SER A 507 23.58 -90.39 25.49
N ALA A 508 24.15 -89.47 24.71
CA ALA A 508 24.36 -88.10 25.18
C ALA A 508 23.01 -87.43 25.47
N LEU A 509 22.83 -86.91 26.69
CA LEU A 509 21.69 -86.06 27.02
C LEU A 509 21.83 -84.74 26.27
N SER A 510 21.13 -84.63 25.14
CA SER A 510 21.06 -83.40 24.36
C SER A 510 20.21 -82.36 25.08
N ILE A 511 20.84 -81.63 26.00
CA ILE A 511 20.33 -80.34 26.46
C ILE A 511 20.55 -79.38 25.29
N ASP A 512 19.53 -79.26 24.44
CA ASP A 512 19.53 -78.26 23.38
C ASP A 512 19.55 -76.86 24.00
N THR A 513 20.55 -76.07 23.62
CA THR A 513 20.72 -74.68 24.07
C THR A 513 20.53 -73.68 22.93
N GLU A 514 20.10 -74.13 21.75
CA GLU A 514 19.69 -73.26 20.67
C GLU A 514 18.32 -72.65 20.98
N ASN A 515 18.32 -71.44 21.53
CA ASN A 515 17.16 -70.55 21.45
C ASN A 515 16.68 -70.50 20.00
N SER A 516 15.37 -70.64 19.73
CA SER A 516 14.85 -70.53 18.37
C SER A 516 15.15 -69.14 17.78
N TYR A 517 16.13 -69.06 16.87
CA TYR A 517 16.66 -67.80 16.34
C TYR A 517 16.37 -67.63 14.85
N LEU A 518 16.20 -66.37 14.43
CA LEU A 518 16.16 -65.97 13.02
C LEU A 518 17.55 -65.51 12.59
N SER A 519 18.18 -66.24 11.66
CA SER A 519 19.49 -65.89 11.12
C SER A 519 19.44 -64.60 10.31
N VAL A 520 20.20 -63.60 10.76
CA VAL A 520 20.40 -62.29 10.10
C VAL A 520 21.89 -61.98 10.00
N ASN A 521 22.28 -61.28 8.93
CA ASN A 521 23.66 -60.82 8.76
C ASN A 521 23.88 -59.55 9.61
N VAL A 522 25.03 -59.47 10.27
CA VAL A 522 25.36 -58.34 11.16
C VAL A 522 26.37 -57.43 10.44
N PHE A 523 26.05 -56.14 10.37
CA PHE A 523 26.84 -55.13 9.70
C PHE A 523 27.32 -54.07 10.68
N VAL A 524 28.55 -53.59 10.48
CA VAL A 524 29.09 -52.41 11.17
C VAL A 524 29.26 -51.24 10.18
N TYR A 525 28.91 -50.02 10.58
CA TYR A 525 29.15 -48.83 9.77
C TYR A 525 30.60 -48.36 9.95
N LEU A 526 31.36 -48.29 8.84
CA LEU A 526 32.77 -47.86 8.82
C LEU A 526 33.00 -46.68 7.88
N GLY A 527 31.93 -46.06 7.38
CA GLY A 527 31.99 -44.99 6.38
C GLY A 527 32.20 -45.51 4.96
N GLN A 528 31.74 -44.70 4.00
CA GLN A 528 32.00 -44.87 2.57
C GLN A 528 33.44 -44.43 2.22
#